data_AF-A0A356U1G9-F1
#
_entry.id   AF-A0A356U1G9-F1
#
_cell.length_a   1.000
_cell.length_b   1.000
_cell.length_c   1.000
_cell.angle_alpha   90.00
_cell.angle_beta   90.00
_cell.angle_gamma   90.00
#
_symmetry.space_group_name_H-M   'P 1'
#
loop_
_entity.id
_entity.type
_entity.pdbx_description
1 polymer ?
#
loop_
_entity_poly.entity_id
_entity_poly.type
_entity_poly.pdbx_seq_one_letter_code
_entity_poly.pdbx_strand_id
1 'polypeptide(L)' 'MDERKTKASTWFRTLRDNICKSFEDLEDALTGSEFADQEPGRFEVTPWDRPQENGVDSGGGEMSVMRGRVFEKVG' A
#
# COMPACT_ATOMS: atom_id res chain seq x y z
N MET A 1 14.00 14.58 14.32
CA MET A 1 13.28 13.31 14.55
C MET A 1 14.16 12.41 15.38
N ASP A 2 13.60 11.75 16.40
CA ASP A 2 14.32 10.74 17.20
C ASP A 2 14.76 9.58 16.28
N GLU A 3 16.02 9.14 16.36
CA GLU A 3 16.59 8.09 15.50
C GLU A 3 15.75 6.80 15.55
N ARG A 4 15.19 6.48 16.72
CA ARG A 4 14.32 5.30 16.90
C ARG A 4 13.01 5.46 16.13
N LYS A 5 12.42 6.67 16.12
CA LYS A 5 11.20 6.97 15.36
C LYS A 5 11.44 6.85 13.86
N THR A 6 12.58 7.36 13.39
CA THR A 6 12.96 7.26 11.98
C THR A 6 13.11 5.80 11.57
N LYS A 7 13.90 5.02 12.32
CA LYS A 7 14.11 3.59 12.08
C LYS A 7 12.80 2.80 12.05
N ALA A 8 11.92 3.03 13.01
CA ALA A 8 10.60 2.39 13.03
C ALA A 8 9.77 2.78 11.81
N SER A 9 9.68 4.06 11.46
CA SER A 9 8.88 4.52 10.32
C SER A 9 9.37 3.94 8.99
N THR A 10 10.69 3.84 8.79
CA THR A 10 11.27 3.19 7.61
C THR A 10 10.92 1.72 7.56
N TRP A 11 11.07 1.02 8.69
CA TRP A 11 10.76 -0.41 8.76
C TRP A 11 9.29 -0.72 8.43
N PHE A 12 8.34 0.07 8.95
CA PHE A 12 6.92 -0.11 8.63
C PHE A 12 6.61 0.15 7.15
N ARG A 13 7.24 1.16 6.52
CA ARG A 13 7.09 1.39 5.07
C ARG A 13 7.64 0.22 4.27
N THR A 14 8.82 -0.28 4.60
CA THR A 14 9.40 -1.46 3.95
C THR A 14 8.49 -2.69 4.09
N LEU A 15 7.93 -2.92 5.27
CA LEU A 15 6.99 -4.03 5.48
C LEU A 15 5.75 -3.89 4.59
N ARG A 16 5.14 -2.69 4.54
CA ARG A 16 4.01 -2.41 3.66
C ARG A 16 4.36 -2.68 2.19
N ASP A 17 5.50 -2.17 1.73
CA ASP A 17 5.92 -2.31 0.33
C ASP A 17 6.12 -3.78 -0.05
N ASN A 18 6.70 -4.59 0.85
CA ASN A 18 6.85 -6.03 0.65
C ASN A 18 5.49 -6.76 0.56
N ILE A 19 4.54 -6.37 1.41
CA ILE A 19 3.19 -6.95 1.38
C ILE A 19 2.50 -6.59 0.07
N CYS A 20 2.52 -5.29 -0.32
CA CYS A 20 1.92 -4.83 -1.58
C CYS A 20 2.53 -5.57 -2.77
N LYS A 21 3.87 -5.70 -2.80
CA LYS A 21 4.56 -6.43 -3.87
C LYS A 21 4.12 -7.89 -3.96
N SER A 22 3.93 -8.56 -2.82
CA SER A 22 3.47 -9.95 -2.80
C SER A 22 2.08 -10.12 -3.42
N PHE A 23 1.17 -9.15 -3.21
CA PHE A 23 -0.15 -9.16 -3.83
C PHE A 23 -0.08 -8.86 -5.34
N GLU A 24 0.77 -7.92 -5.77
CA GLU A 24 0.99 -7.63 -7.19
C GLU A 24 1.61 -8.82 -7.93
N ASP A 25 2.52 -9.56 -7.28
CA ASP A 25 3.09 -10.79 -7.84
C ASP A 25 2.03 -11.88 -8.05
N LEU A 26 1.03 -11.97 -7.15
CA LEU A 26 -0.12 -12.87 -7.32
C LEU A 26 -1.03 -12.42 -8.48
N GLU A 27 -1.26 -11.11 -8.62
CA GLU A 27 -1.98 -10.55 -9.77
C GLU A 27 -1.27 -10.88 -11.09
N ASP A 28 0.07 -10.83 -11.12
CA ASP A 28 0.88 -11.14 -12.31
C ASP A 28 0.92 -12.62 -12.64
N ALA A 29 0.94 -13.49 -11.63
CA ALA A 29 1.00 -14.93 -11.81
C ALA A 29 -0.31 -15.56 -12.29
N LEU A 30 -1.42 -14.81 -12.35
CA LEU A 30 -2.71 -15.34 -12.78
C LEU A 30 -2.66 -15.81 -14.23
N THR A 31 -2.96 -17.10 -14.42
CA THR A 31 -3.07 -17.75 -15.73
C THR A 31 -4.26 -18.71 -15.74
N GLY A 32 -4.80 -19.03 -16.92
CA GLY A 32 -5.79 -20.11 -17.09
C GLY A 32 -7.16 -19.86 -16.46
N SER A 33 -7.52 -18.62 -16.14
CA SER A 33 -8.84 -18.23 -15.64
C SER A 33 -9.55 -17.29 -16.64
N GLU A 34 -10.86 -17.09 -16.47
CA GLU A 34 -11.64 -16.13 -17.26
C GLU A 34 -11.17 -14.67 -17.12
N PHE A 35 -10.43 -14.36 -16.04
CA PHE A 35 -9.87 -13.04 -15.77
C PHE A 35 -8.42 -12.89 -16.23
N ALA A 36 -7.80 -13.92 -16.81
CA ALA A 36 -6.39 -13.91 -17.18
C ALA A 36 -6.04 -12.86 -18.26
N ASP A 37 -7.02 -12.47 -19.08
CA ASP A 37 -6.85 -11.43 -20.11
C ASP A 37 -7.07 -10.00 -19.58
N GLN A 38 -7.53 -9.84 -18.34
CA GLN A 38 -7.66 -8.53 -17.70
C GLN A 38 -6.30 -8.03 -17.23
N GLU A 39 -6.16 -6.71 -17.09
CA GLU A 39 -4.93 -6.12 -16.54
C GLU A 39 -4.73 -6.53 -15.07
N PRO A 40 -3.50 -6.90 -14.66
CA PRO A 40 -3.17 -7.14 -13.27
C PRO A 40 -3.44 -5.90 -12.39
N GLY A 41 -4.02 -6.12 -11.22
CA GLY A 41 -4.18 -5.07 -10.21
C GLY A 41 -2.84 -4.53 -9.71
N ARG A 42 -2.81 -3.23 -9.38
CA ARG A 42 -1.66 -2.53 -8.78
C ARG A 42 -2.12 -1.65 -7.62
N PHE A 43 -1.25 -1.46 -6.63
CA PHE A 43 -1.58 -0.60 -5.50
C PHE A 43 -1.49 0.88 -5.87
N GLU A 44 -2.53 1.62 -5.51
CA GLU A 44 -2.52 3.08 -5.49
C GLU A 44 -2.18 3.55 -4.07
N VAL A 45 -1.06 4.27 -3.94
CA VAL A 45 -0.62 4.85 -2.68
C VAL A 45 -1.13 6.28 -2.55
N THR A 46 -1.94 6.53 -1.54
CA THR A 46 -2.50 7.85 -1.23
C THR A 46 -1.98 8.34 0.12
N PRO A 47 -1.08 9.36 0.14
CA PRO A 47 -0.67 10.00 1.38
C PRO A 47 -1.83 10.82 1.97
N TRP A 48 -1.89 10.89 3.30
CA TRP A 48 -2.87 11.68 4.02
C TRP A 48 -2.28 12.25 5.31
N ASP A 49 -2.76 13.41 5.70
CA ASP A 49 -2.35 14.10 6.92
C ASP A 49 -3.52 14.13 7.92
N ARG A 50 -3.20 14.02 9.21
CA ARG A 50 -4.19 14.27 10.26
C ARG A 50 -4.57 15.75 10.27
N PRO A 51 -5.84 16.09 10.55
CA PRO A 51 -6.23 17.47 10.76
C PRO A 51 -5.33 18.13 11.80
N GLN A 52 -4.78 19.30 11.48
CA GLN A 52 -3.97 20.05 12.43
C GLN A 52 -4.87 20.70 13.47
N GLU A 53 -4.63 20.43 14.75
CA GLU A 53 -5.14 21.28 15.82
C GLU A 53 -4.09 22.34 16.15
N ASN A 54 -4.48 23.62 16.11
CA ASN A 54 -3.65 24.76 16.49
C ASN A 54 -2.33 24.92 15.70
N GLY A 55 -2.30 24.46 14.44
CA GLY A 55 -1.13 24.60 13.55
C GLY A 55 0.03 23.65 13.87
N VAL A 56 -0.19 22.64 14.72
CA VAL A 56 0.81 21.63 15.06
C VAL A 56 0.69 20.44 14.10
N ASP A 57 1.82 20.02 13.53
CA ASP A 57 1.91 18.76 12.76
C ASP A 57 1.48 17.59 13.66
N SER A 58 0.35 16.99 13.29
CA SER A 58 -0.29 15.90 14.02
C SER A 58 0.08 14.52 13.44
N GLY A 59 0.95 14.49 12.43
CA GLY A 59 1.32 13.31 11.68
C GLY A 59 0.31 12.94 10.60
N GLY A 60 0.48 11.76 10.02
CA GLY A 60 -0.30 11.28 8.89
C GLY A 60 0.01 9.82 8.59
N GLY A 61 -0.25 9.41 7.34
CA GLY A 61 0.05 8.08 6.87
C GLY A 61 -0.10 7.96 5.35
N GLU A 62 -0.03 6.74 4.88
CA GLU A 62 -0.18 6.39 3.47
C GLU A 62 -1.13 5.20 3.40
N MET A 63 -2.23 5.33 2.67
CA MET A 63 -3.12 4.21 2.33
C MET A 63 -2.62 3.58 1.03
N SER A 64 -2.61 2.26 0.95
CA SER A 64 -2.34 1.54 -0.29
C SER A 64 -3.57 0.71 -0.61
N VAL A 65 -4.28 1.00 -1.70
CA VAL A 65 -5.46 0.23 -2.11
C VAL A 65 -5.25 -0.36 -3.49
N MET A 66 -5.61 -1.63 -3.66
CA MET A 66 -5.60 -2.32 -4.94
C MET A 66 -6.97 -2.93 -5.23
N ARG A 67 -7.37 -2.90 -6.49
CA ARG A 67 -8.43 -3.73 -7.05
C ARG A 67 -7.86 -4.40 -8.30
N GLY A 68 -8.14 -5.68 -8.47
CA GLY A 68 -7.53 -6.45 -9.53
C GLY A 68 -8.34 -7.66 -9.94
N ARG A 69 -7.73 -8.46 -10.81
CA ARG A 69 -8.31 -9.65 -11.43
C ARG A 69 -8.24 -10.89 -10.53
N VAL A 70 -7.35 -10.87 -9.52
CA VAL A 70 -7.27 -11.91 -8.48
C VAL A 70 -8.02 -11.46 -7.23
N PHE A 71 -7.84 -10.20 -6.82
CA PHE A 71 -8.46 -9.66 -5.63
C PHE A 71 -9.46 -8.55 -5.96
N GLU A 72 -10.73 -8.75 -5.58
CA GLU A 72 -11.76 -7.73 -5.77
C GLU A 72 -11.38 -6.40 -5.09
N LYS A 73 -10.75 -6.47 -3.91
CA LYS A 73 -10.18 -5.33 -3.19
C LYS A 73 -9.19 -5.76 -2.11
N VAL A 74 -8.07 -5.04 -1.98
CA VAL A 74 -7.11 -5.13 -0.87
C VAL A 74 -6.70 -3.73 -0.45
N GLY A 75 -6.47 -3.50 0.85
CA GLY A 75 -5.87 -2.27 1.38
C GLY A 75 -5.64 -2.30 2.88
#